data_AF-A0A016VUL1-F1
#
_entry.id   AF-A0A016VUL1-F1
#
_cell.length_a   1.000
_cell.length_b   1.000
_cell.length_c   1.000
_cell.angle_alpha   90.00
_cell.angle_beta   90.00
_cell.angle_gamma   90.00
#
_symmetry.space_group_name_H-M   'P 1'
#
loop_
_entity.id
_entity.type
_entity.pdbx_description
1 polymer ?
#
loop_
_entity_poly.entity_id
_entity_poly.type
_entity_poly.pdbx_seq_one_letter_code
_entity_poly.pdbx_strand_id
1 'polypeptide(L)'
;MRVILFVLSALTAITVAKILKCRTCIYIISVTKKIVDETYTTTAEKVMAHACPRLMRENPPSVRKVCMNIIREIMDSKTLLRKIKIKKRLGRWTSSFCSRELSIKYCPDGFSDPKLFRDLSRI
;
A
#
# COMPACT_ATOMS: atom_id res chain seq x y z
N MET A 1 16.05 -5.64 -34.16
CA MET A 1 16.71 -5.10 -32.94
C MET A 1 15.96 -3.94 -32.28
N ARG A 2 15.53 -2.89 -33.01
CA ARG A 2 14.84 -1.73 -32.40
C ARG A 2 13.54 -2.10 -31.64
N VAL A 3 12.70 -2.97 -32.21
CA VAL A 3 11.43 -3.40 -31.58
C VAL A 3 11.64 -4.14 -30.25
N ILE A 4 12.69 -4.96 -30.15
CA ILE A 4 13.01 -5.71 -28.92
C ILE A 4 13.41 -4.75 -27.79
N LEU A 5 14.14 -3.69 -28.11
CA LEU A 5 14.53 -2.66 -27.13
C LEU A 5 13.33 -1.87 -26.60
N PHE A 6 12.34 -1.56 -27.45
CA PHE A 6 11.11 -0.89 -27.02
C PHE A 6 10.22 -1.79 -26.15
N VAL A 7 10.16 -3.10 -26.44
CA VAL A 7 9.41 -4.05 -25.62
C VAL A 7 10.05 -4.21 -24.24
N LEU A 8 11.38 -4.30 -24.18
CA LEU A 8 12.11 -4.41 -22.90
C LEU A 8 11.94 -3.17 -22.02
N SER A 9 11.98 -1.96 -22.57
CA SER A 9 11.79 -0.72 -21.80
C SER A 9 10.35 -0.54 -21.31
N ALA A 10 9.35 -0.99 -22.08
CA ALA A 10 7.98 -1.03 -21.62
C ALA A 10 7.79 -2.02 -20.45
N LEU A 11 8.38 -3.22 -20.53
CA LEU A 11 8.31 -4.21 -19.46
C LEU A 11 8.97 -3.72 -18.16
N THR A 12 10.11 -3.06 -18.23
CA THR A 12 10.77 -2.51 -17.03
C THR A 12 9.91 -1.42 -16.38
N ALA A 13 9.32 -0.51 -17.17
CA ALA A 13 8.43 0.53 -16.67
C ALA A 13 7.17 -0.04 -15.98
N ILE A 14 6.55 -1.06 -16.55
CA ILE A 14 5.38 -1.74 -15.96
C ILE A 14 5.76 -2.39 -14.62
N THR A 15 6.93 -3.02 -14.55
CA THR A 15 7.41 -3.72 -13.36
C THR A 15 7.69 -2.73 -12.22
N VAL A 16 8.36 -1.61 -12.52
CA VAL A 16 8.62 -0.53 -11.56
C VAL A 16 7.32 0.08 -11.03
N ALA A 17 6.36 0.36 -11.91
CA ALA A 17 5.06 0.91 -11.51
C ALA A 17 4.28 -0.06 -10.60
N LYS A 18 4.34 -1.37 -10.87
CA LYS A 18 3.68 -2.40 -10.05
C LYS A 18 4.32 -2.52 -8.66
N ILE A 19 5.65 -2.51 -8.59
CA ILE A 19 6.38 -2.53 -7.32
C ILE A 19 6.05 -1.28 -6.49
N LEU A 20 6.02 -0.11 -7.12
CA LEU A 20 5.69 1.14 -6.45
C LEU A 20 4.28 1.12 -5.85
N LYS A 21 3.29 0.67 -6.63
CA LYS A 21 1.90 0.49 -6.17
C LYS A 21 1.81 -0.50 -5.00
N CYS A 22 2.56 -1.60 -5.06
CA CYS A 22 2.62 -2.58 -3.98
C CYS A 22 3.18 -1.96 -2.69
N ARG A 23 4.33 -1.27 -2.77
CA ARG A 23 4.93 -0.59 -1.61
C ARG A 23 4.01 0.48 -1.03
N THR A 24 3.34 1.23 -1.88
CA THR A 24 2.33 2.23 -1.49
C THR A 24 1.20 1.59 -0.68
N CYS A 25 0.63 0.49 -1.18
CA CYS A 25 -0.42 -0.24 -0.46
C CYS A 25 0.07 -0.74 0.90
N ILE A 26 1.23 -1.40 0.95
CA ILE A 26 1.79 -1.93 2.19
C ILE A 26 2.00 -0.82 3.24
N TYR A 27 2.52 0.33 2.81
CA TYR A 27 2.71 1.49 3.67
C TYR A 27 1.38 2.01 4.23
N ILE A 28 0.36 2.17 3.37
CA ILE A 28 -0.96 2.64 3.79
C ILE A 28 -1.57 1.69 4.82
N ILE A 29 -1.55 0.38 4.58
CA ILE A 29 -2.06 -0.61 5.55
C ILE A 29 -1.35 -0.49 6.90
N SER A 30 -0.05 -0.24 6.87
CA SER A 30 0.76 -0.10 8.09
C SER A 30 0.38 1.16 8.88
N VAL A 31 0.22 2.30 8.21
CA VAL A 31 -0.23 3.56 8.82
C VAL A 31 -1.66 3.44 9.34
N THR A 32 -2.57 2.87 8.53
CA THR A 32 -3.96 2.62 8.96
C THR A 32 -3.99 1.77 10.22
N LYS A 33 -3.23 0.67 10.26
CA LYS A 33 -3.15 -0.17 11.45
C LYS A 33 -2.71 0.63 12.67
N LYS A 34 -1.63 1.40 12.56
CA LYS A 34 -1.11 2.20 13.67
C LYS A 34 -2.16 3.18 14.22
N ILE A 35 -2.80 3.95 13.34
CA ILE A 35 -3.81 4.95 13.73
C ILE A 35 -5.02 4.28 14.41
N VAL A 36 -5.42 3.12 13.89
CA VAL A 36 -6.55 2.36 14.39
C VAL A 36 -6.26 1.69 15.74
N ASP A 37 -5.01 1.28 15.97
CA ASP A 37 -4.58 0.74 17.27
C ASP A 37 -4.45 1.86 18.32
N GLU A 38 -4.07 3.08 17.91
CA GLU A 38 -3.91 4.24 18.81
C GLU A 38 -5.23 4.97 19.13
N THR A 39 -6.20 4.98 18.21
CA THR A 39 -7.42 5.80 18.36
C THR A 39 -8.73 5.06 18.12
N TYR A 40 -9.65 5.18 19.08
CA TYR A 40 -10.98 4.58 19.04
C TYR A 40 -11.84 5.06 17.86
N THR A 41 -11.65 6.33 17.44
CA THR A 41 -12.38 6.97 16.33
C THR A 41 -11.43 7.27 15.16
N THR A 42 -11.21 6.26 14.31
CA THR A 42 -10.41 6.44 13.09
C THR A 42 -11.31 6.82 11.91
N THR A 43 -11.05 7.95 11.27
CA THR A 43 -11.72 8.40 10.03
C THR A 43 -10.77 8.29 8.84
N ALA A 44 -11.34 8.18 7.62
CA ALA A 44 -10.55 8.15 6.39
C ALA A 44 -9.70 9.41 6.22
N GLU A 45 -10.22 10.58 6.60
CA GLU A 45 -9.52 11.86 6.57
C GLU A 45 -8.26 11.85 7.43
N LYS A 46 -8.34 11.31 8.65
CA LYS A 46 -7.19 11.18 9.54
C LYS A 46 -6.12 10.28 8.94
N VAL A 47 -6.50 9.12 8.42
CA VAL A 47 -5.56 8.20 7.76
C VAL A 47 -4.93 8.86 6.52
N MET A 48 -5.73 9.55 5.70
CA MET A 48 -5.25 10.29 4.52
C MET A 48 -4.24 11.38 4.89
N ALA A 49 -4.51 12.16 5.95
CA ALA A 49 -3.65 13.24 6.41
C ALA A 49 -2.27 12.74 6.88
N HIS A 50 -2.19 11.54 7.45
CA HIS A 50 -0.92 10.94 7.86
C HIS A 50 -0.19 10.20 6.74
N ALA A 51 -0.93 9.43 5.91
CA ALA A 51 -0.32 8.53 4.93
C ALA A 51 0.07 9.27 3.62
N CYS A 52 -0.85 10.03 3.03
CA CYS A 52 -0.68 10.51 1.66
C CYS A 52 0.39 11.61 1.50
N PRO A 53 0.55 12.60 2.41
CA PRO A 53 1.59 13.62 2.26
C PRO A 53 3.01 13.07 2.23
N ARG A 54 3.30 12.04 3.05
CA ARG A 54 4.61 11.37 3.05
C ARG A 54 4.87 10.66 1.71
N LEU A 55 3.89 9.92 1.22
CA LEU A 55 4.01 9.26 -0.09
C LEU A 55 4.20 10.27 -1.22
N MET A 56 3.55 11.44 -1.18
CA MET A 56 3.68 12.48 -2.20
C MET A 56 5.05 13.16 -2.23
N ARG A 57 5.78 13.23 -1.10
CA ARG A 57 7.14 13.82 -1.09
C ARG A 57 8.15 12.98 -1.86
N GLU A 58 7.95 11.67 -1.88
CA GLU A 58 8.91 10.71 -2.42
C GLU A 58 8.49 10.15 -3.78
N ASN A 59 7.30 10.48 -4.28
CA ASN A 59 6.70 9.81 -5.43
C ASN A 59 5.92 10.75 -6.36
N PRO A 60 5.71 10.36 -7.63
CA PRO A 60 4.94 11.17 -8.57
C PRO A 60 3.48 11.41 -8.14
N PRO A 61 2.83 12.49 -8.65
CA PRO A 61 1.47 12.87 -8.26
C PRO A 61 0.41 11.78 -8.43
N SER A 62 0.62 10.84 -9.35
CA SER A 62 -0.26 9.69 -9.58
C SER A 62 -0.42 8.80 -8.34
N VAL A 63 0.55 8.80 -7.43
CA VAL A 63 0.48 8.07 -6.15
C VAL A 63 -0.57 8.66 -5.21
N ARG A 64 -0.91 9.96 -5.31
CA ARG A 64 -1.96 10.57 -4.49
C ARG A 64 -3.31 9.91 -4.72
N LYS A 65 -3.68 9.69 -5.99
CA LYS A 65 -4.95 9.04 -6.35
C LYS A 65 -4.98 7.59 -5.87
N VAL A 66 -3.87 6.88 -6.00
CA VAL A 66 -3.72 5.52 -5.47
C VAL A 66 -3.89 5.50 -3.95
N CYS A 67 -3.25 6.43 -3.25
CA CYS A 67 -3.33 6.56 -1.80
C CYS A 67 -4.77 6.77 -1.32
N MET A 68 -5.46 7.75 -1.89
CA MET A 68 -6.85 8.06 -1.54
C MET A 68 -7.79 6.88 -1.81
N ASN A 69 -7.63 6.21 -2.96
CA ASN A 69 -8.49 5.08 -3.31
C ASN A 69 -8.33 3.91 -2.32
N ILE A 70 -7.09 3.56 -1.98
CA ILE A 70 -6.83 2.47 -1.02
C ILE A 70 -7.42 2.81 0.34
N ILE A 71 -7.22 4.04 0.83
CA ILE A 71 -7.71 4.45 2.16
C ILE A 71 -9.23 4.44 2.20
N ARG A 72 -9.91 5.01 1.19
CA ARG A 72 -11.38 5.00 1.13
C ARG A 72 -11.91 3.57 1.13
N GLU A 73 -11.37 2.71 0.28
CA GLU A 73 -11.81 1.31 0.20
C GLU A 73 -11.70 0.58 1.55
N ILE A 74 -10.60 0.77 2.27
CA ILE A 74 -10.39 0.18 3.59
C ILE A 74 -11.38 0.74 4.61
N MET A 75 -11.53 2.07 4.63
CA MET A 75 -12.29 2.77 5.67
C MET A 75 -13.80 2.65 5.49
N ASP A 76 -14.27 2.55 4.25
CA ASP A 76 -15.67 2.32 3.89
C ASP A 76 -16.08 0.86 4.15
N SER A 77 -15.11 -0.07 4.20
CA SER A 77 -15.36 -1.50 4.45
C SER A 77 -15.06 -1.89 5.89
N LYS A 78 -16.12 -2.07 6.69
CA LYS A 78 -16.02 -2.62 8.07
C LYS A 78 -15.26 -3.95 8.12
N THR A 79 -15.42 -4.78 7.09
CA THR A 79 -14.74 -6.09 6.98
C THR A 79 -13.24 -5.93 6.80
N LEU A 80 -12.80 -5.07 5.87
CA LEU A 80 -11.38 -4.81 5.63
C LEU A 80 -10.72 -4.17 6.87
N LEU A 81 -11.38 -3.18 7.46
CA LEU A 81 -10.90 -2.53 8.67
C LEU A 81 -10.76 -3.51 9.84
N ARG A 82 -11.73 -4.43 10.01
CA ARG A 82 -11.65 -5.49 11.04
C ARG A 82 -10.47 -6.43 10.79
N LYS A 83 -10.22 -6.83 9.54
CA LYS A 83 -9.06 -7.66 9.19
C LYS A 83 -7.73 -6.97 9.56
N ILE A 84 -7.63 -5.66 9.33
CA ILE A 84 -6.44 -4.86 9.70
C ILE A 84 -6.29 -4.79 11.23
N LYS A 85 -7.39 -4.54 11.97
CA LYS A 85 -7.40 -4.49 13.45
C LYS A 85 -6.89 -5.78 14.09
N ILE A 86 -7.39 -6.93 13.64
CA ILE A 86 -7.11 -8.23 14.29
C ILE A 86 -5.64 -8.64 14.13
N LYS A 87 -4.97 -8.22 13.05
CA LYS A 87 -3.59 -8.64 12.78
C LYS A 87 -2.61 -7.88 13.66
N LYS A 88 -1.91 -8.57 14.56
CA LYS A 88 -1.02 -7.95 15.57
C LYS A 88 0.29 -7.33 15.03
N ARG A 89 0.92 -7.93 14.01
CA ARG A 89 2.27 -7.50 13.55
C ARG A 89 2.27 -7.22 12.07
N LEU A 90 2.95 -6.17 11.60
CA LEU A 90 3.22 -5.90 10.18
C LEU A 90 4.13 -6.99 9.55
N GLY A 91 4.12 -7.12 8.22
CA GLY A 91 4.99 -8.06 7.50
C GLY A 91 4.30 -8.76 6.33
N ARG A 92 4.57 -10.03 6.08
CA ARG A 92 4.03 -10.77 4.92
C ARG A 92 2.50 -10.75 4.78
N TRP A 93 1.75 -10.56 5.86
CA TRP A 93 0.30 -10.43 5.75
C TRP A 93 -0.12 -9.10 5.09
N THR A 94 0.63 -8.01 5.23
CA THR A 94 0.28 -6.73 4.57
C THR A 94 0.44 -6.85 3.07
N SER A 95 1.49 -7.52 2.59
CA SER A 95 1.61 -7.82 1.15
C SER A 95 0.51 -8.76 0.67
N SER A 96 0.16 -9.80 1.44
CA SER A 96 -0.97 -10.68 1.12
C SER A 96 -2.31 -9.95 1.12
N PHE A 97 -2.52 -8.98 2.01
CA PHE A 97 -3.73 -8.16 2.04
C PHE A 97 -3.81 -7.33 0.74
N CYS A 98 -2.70 -6.68 0.37
CA CYS A 98 -2.59 -5.90 -0.86
C CYS A 98 -2.68 -6.74 -2.15
N SER A 99 -2.45 -8.06 -2.11
CA SER A 99 -2.61 -8.95 -3.27
C SER A 99 -3.98 -9.63 -3.35
N ARG A 100 -4.72 -9.75 -2.23
CA ARG A 100 -5.96 -10.57 -2.20
C ARG A 100 -7.21 -9.83 -1.76
N GLU A 101 -7.11 -8.90 -0.82
CA GLU A 101 -8.28 -8.37 -0.10
C GLU A 101 -8.86 -7.12 -0.77
N LEU A 102 -8.01 -6.28 -1.37
CA LEU A 102 -8.44 -5.07 -2.08
C LEU A 102 -9.00 -5.40 -3.47
N SER A 103 -9.88 -4.53 -3.96
CA SER A 103 -10.51 -4.58 -5.28
C SER A 103 -9.46 -4.62 -6.39
N ILE A 104 -8.48 -3.72 -6.31
CA ILE A 104 -7.29 -3.69 -7.16
C ILE A 104 -6.18 -4.47 -6.48
N LYS A 105 -5.56 -5.41 -7.21
CA LYS A 105 -4.43 -6.19 -6.69
C LYS A 105 -3.14 -5.39 -6.85
N TYR A 106 -2.76 -4.67 -5.79
CA TYR A 106 -1.62 -3.77 -5.81
C TYR A 106 -0.28 -4.51 -5.74
N CYS A 107 -0.25 -5.69 -5.11
CA CYS A 107 0.94 -6.53 -4.99
C CYS A 107 0.83 -7.80 -5.83
N PRO A 108 1.94 -8.28 -6.43
CA PRO A 108 1.99 -9.66 -6.90
C PRO A 108 1.89 -10.62 -5.70
N ASP A 109 1.29 -11.78 -5.93
CA ASP A 109 1.25 -12.82 -4.90
C ASP A 109 2.66 -13.24 -4.49
N GLY A 110 2.87 -13.37 -3.18
CA GLY A 110 4.18 -13.72 -2.62
C GLY A 110 5.19 -12.56 -2.55
N PHE A 111 4.80 -11.31 -2.80
CA PHE A 111 5.69 -10.16 -2.64
C PHE A 111 6.33 -10.13 -1.24
N SER A 112 7.67 -10.06 -1.22
CA SER A 112 8.49 -10.03 -0.01
C SER A 112 9.58 -8.97 -0.16
N ASP A 113 9.58 -8.00 0.76
CA ASP A 113 10.62 -6.99 0.86
C ASP A 113 11.02 -6.84 2.35
N PRO A 114 12.01 -7.64 2.81
CA PRO A 114 12.39 -7.67 4.22
C PRO A 114 12.86 -6.31 4.76
N LYS A 115 13.48 -5.48 3.90
CA LYS A 115 13.94 -4.15 4.27
C LYS A 115 12.74 -3.25 4.55
N LEU A 116 11.78 -3.19 3.61
CA LEU A 116 10.54 -2.45 3.79
C LEU A 116 9.81 -2.86 5.07
N PHE A 117 9.65 -4.15 5.32
CA PHE A 117 8.94 -4.62 6.52
C PHE A 117 9.66 -4.24 7.82
N ARG A 118 11.00 -4.22 7.81
CA ARG A 118 11.80 -3.74 8.94
C ARG A 118 11.60 -2.24 9.15
N ASP A 119 11.62 -1.44 8.09
CA ASP A 119 11.42 0.00 8.18
C ASP A 119 10.01 0.36 8.68
N LEU A 120 8.98 -0.36 8.20
CA LEU A 120 7.59 -0.20 8.63
C LEU A 120 7.36 -0.62 10.08
N SER A 121 8.15 -1.55 10.63
CA SER A 121 8.05 -1.94 12.04
C SER A 121 8.52 -0.84 13.02
N ARG A 122 9.21 0.18 12.51
CA ARG A 122 9.65 1.37 13.27
C ARG A 122 8.68 2.54 13.17
N ILE A 123 7.70 2.46 12.25
CA ILE A 123 6.62 3.45 12.12
C ILE A 123 5.68 3.24 13.28
#